data_AF-A0A183EN73-F1
#
_entry.id   AF-A0A183EN73-F1
#
_cell.length_a   1.000
_cell.length_b   1.000
_cell.length_c   1.000
_cell.angle_alpha   90.00
_cell.angle_beta   90.00
_cell.angle_gamma   90.00
#
_symmetry.space_group_name_H-M   'P 1'
#
loop_
_entity.id
_entity.type
_entity.pdbx_description
1 polymer ?
#
loop_
_entity_poly.entity_id
_entity_poly.type
_entity_poly.pdbx_seq_one_letter_code
_entity_poly.pdbx_strand_id
1 'polypeptide(L)' 'MQIRSVTITAVYCSAVPQIANGFASSATNVSYGGSAKYTCYDGFDFASGKSTEEIFCTDEGRWTLAPSCKGI' A
#
# COMPACT_ATOMS: atom_id res chain seq x y z
N MET A 1 -15.80 -24.59 -14.54
CA MET A 1 -15.38 -23.98 -13.27
C MET A 1 -13.87 -23.82 -13.33
N GLN A 2 -13.36 -22.61 -13.61
CA GLN A 2 -11.92 -22.37 -13.80
C GLN A 2 -11.21 -22.46 -12.45
N ILE A 3 -10.57 -23.60 -12.21
CA ILE A 3 -9.52 -23.72 -11.20
C ILE A 3 -8.37 -22.85 -11.71
N ARG A 4 -8.20 -21.65 -11.14
CA ARG A 4 -6.97 -20.88 -11.33
C ARG A 4 -5.85 -21.77 -10.81
N SER A 5 -4.98 -22.23 -11.69
CA SER A 5 -3.82 -23.05 -11.35
C SER A 5 -3.06 -22.38 -10.21
N VAL A 6 -3.10 -22.96 -9.01
CA VAL A 6 -2.33 -22.46 -7.86
C VAL A 6 -0.88 -22.84 -8.11
N THR A 7 -0.17 -22.01 -8.87
CA THR A 7 1.28 -22.08 -8.95
C THR A 7 1.83 -21.65 -7.59
N ILE A 8 2.68 -22.47 -6.97
CA ILE A 8 3.40 -22.17 -5.70
C ILE A 8 4.54 -21.17 -5.98
N THR A 9 4.24 -20.12 -6.75
CA THR A 9 5.17 -19.05 -7.06
C THR A 9 4.97 -17.96 -6.02
N ALA A 10 6.03 -17.58 -5.32
CA ALA A 10 5.99 -16.46 -4.41
C ALA A 10 5.51 -15.20 -5.15
N VAL A 11 4.49 -14.55 -4.61
CA VAL A 11 3.93 -13.31 -5.17
C VAL A 11 4.65 -12.14 -4.55
N TYR A 12 5.17 -11.27 -5.41
CA TYR A 12 5.82 -10.03 -5.04
C TYR A 12 5.12 -8.86 -5.72
N CYS A 13 4.89 -7.81 -4.95
CA CYS A 13 4.48 -6.52 -5.47
C CYS A 13 5.68 -5.73 -5.98
N SER A 14 5.39 -4.67 -6.73
CA SER A 14 6.39 -3.66 -7.07
C SER A 14 6.96 -3.00 -5.81
N ALA A 15 7.99 -2.16 -6.00
CA ALA A 15 8.43 -1.24 -4.97
C ALA A 15 7.25 -0.46 -4.36
N VAL A 16 7.36 -0.14 -3.08
CA VAL A 16 6.34 0.59 -2.33
C VAL A 16 6.04 1.92 -3.05
N PRO A 17 4.78 2.16 -3.47
CA PRO A 17 4.45 3.32 -4.29
C PRO A 17 4.69 4.62 -3.54
N GLN A 18 5.11 5.65 -4.25
CA GLN A 18 5.15 7.00 -3.70
C GLN A 18 3.78 7.66 -3.84
N ILE A 19 3.40 8.50 -2.89
CA ILE A 19 2.16 9.29 -2.94
C ILE A 19 2.50 10.77 -2.98
N ALA A 20 1.61 11.57 -3.55
CA ALA A 20 1.75 13.02 -3.50
C ALA A 20 1.45 13.53 -2.07
N ASN A 21 2.23 14.51 -1.63
CA ASN A 21 2.06 15.20 -0.34
C ASN A 21 2.10 14.29 0.90
N GLY A 22 2.78 13.14 0.78
CA GLY A 22 3.05 12.23 1.88
C GLY A 22 4.17 11.27 1.53
N PHE A 23 4.46 10.35 2.43
CA PHE A 23 5.53 9.37 2.28
C PHE A 23 5.20 8.07 3.00
N ALA A 24 5.83 6.98 2.57
CA ALA A 24 5.78 5.71 3.29
C ALA A 24 6.68 5.81 4.52
N SER A 25 6.10 5.83 5.72
CA SER A 25 6.83 5.96 6.98
C SER A 25 7.40 4.62 7.47
N SER A 26 6.82 3.50 7.04
CA SER A 26 7.36 2.16 7.29
C SER A 26 6.81 1.13 6.30
N ALA A 27 7.55 0.03 6.09
CA ALA A 27 7.10 -1.12 5.33
C ALA A 27 7.68 -2.41 5.90
N THR A 28 6.94 -3.52 5.80
CA THR A 28 7.39 -4.84 6.27
C THR A 28 8.21 -5.57 5.20
N ASN A 29 7.60 -5.85 4.05
CA ASN A 29 8.23 -6.43 2.87
C ASN A 29 7.35 -6.15 1.63
N VAL A 30 7.80 -6.60 0.45
CA VAL A 30 7.05 -6.48 -0.81
C VAL A 30 6.43 -7.81 -1.28
N SER A 31 6.37 -8.83 -0.42
CA SER A 31 5.72 -10.11 -0.73
C SER A 31 4.23 -10.07 -0.36
N TYR A 32 3.44 -11.03 -0.86
CA TYR A 32 2.03 -11.19 -0.50
C TYR A 32 1.77 -11.05 1.00
N GLY A 33 0.80 -10.22 1.37
CA GLY A 33 0.47 -9.89 2.76
C GLY A 33 1.42 -8.86 3.42
N GLY A 34 2.52 -8.49 2.77
CA GLY A 34 3.37 -7.37 3.16
C GLY A 34 2.58 -6.07 3.18
N SER A 35 3.00 -5.13 4.02
CA SER A 35 2.29 -3.88 4.27
C SER A 35 3.22 -2.67 4.25
N ALA A 36 2.65 -1.51 3.90
CA ALA A 36 3.31 -0.22 3.97
C ALA A 36 2.39 0.82 4.59
N LYS A 37 2.90 1.56 5.59
CA LYS A 37 2.20 2.64 6.27
C LYS A 37 2.63 3.99 5.73
N TYR A 38 1.67 4.89 5.58
CA TYR A 38 1.86 6.23 5.05
C TYR A 38 1.53 7.29 6.09
N THR A 39 2.20 8.42 5.94
CA THR A 39 1.98 9.64 6.70
C THR A 39 1.97 10.81 5.72
N CYS A 40 1.04 11.74 5.90
CA CYS A 40 1.01 12.97 5.11
C CYS A 40 2.07 13.96 5.61
N TYR A 41 2.56 14.83 4.73
CA TYR A 41 3.39 15.96 5.15
C TYR A 41 2.55 17.00 5.90
N ASP A 42 3.22 17.88 6.65
CA ASP A 42 2.57 18.97 7.36
C ASP A 42 1.69 19.82 6.43
N GLY A 43 0.47 20.13 6.89
CA GLY A 43 -0.54 20.85 6.12
C GLY A 43 -1.41 19.97 5.22
N PHE A 44 -1.25 18.65 5.27
CA PHE A 44 -2.07 17.69 4.55
C PHE A 44 -2.58 16.59 5.47
N ASP A 45 -3.81 16.14 5.22
CA ASP A 45 -4.44 15.06 5.97
C ASP A 45 -5.01 13.98 5.05
N PHE A 46 -5.13 12.77 5.61
CA PHE A 46 -5.94 11.73 4.99
C PHE A 46 -7.42 12.07 5.13
N ALA A 47 -8.22 11.70 4.12
CA ALA A 47 -9.67 11.91 4.16
C ALA A 47 -10.36 11.16 5.32
N SER A 48 -9.73 10.11 5.85
CA SER A 48 -10.21 9.38 7.03
C SER A 48 -10.01 10.12 8.36
N GLY A 49 -9.23 11.21 8.37
CA GLY A 49 -8.82 11.92 9.59
C GLY A 49 -7.82 11.16 10.47
N LYS A 50 -7.31 10.01 10.01
CA LYS A 50 -6.25 9.29 10.72
C LYS A 50 -4.90 9.94 10.47
N SER A 51 -3.95 9.74 11.38
CA SER A 51 -2.56 10.16 11.19
C SER A 51 -1.76 9.22 10.28
N THR A 52 -2.23 7.98 10.12
CA THR A 52 -1.60 6.96 9.27
C THR A 52 -2.64 6.11 8.56
N GLU A 53 -2.32 5.72 7.32
CA GLU A 53 -3.06 4.73 6.55
C GLU A 53 -2.12 3.65 6.00
N GLU A 54 -2.64 2.45 5.75
CA GLU A 54 -1.86 1.27 5.39
C GLU A 54 -2.38 0.62 4.11
N ILE A 55 -1.46 0.13 3.28
CA ILE A 55 -1.75 -0.69 2.11
C ILE A 55 -1.10 -2.06 2.22
N PHE A 56 -1.63 -3.03 1.48
CA PHE A 56 -1.20 -4.43 1.51
C PHE A 56 -0.87 -4.96 0.12
N CYS A 57 0.12 -5.85 0.04
CA CYS A 57 0.45 -6.55 -1.19
C CYS A 57 -0.56 -7.70 -1.41
N THR A 58 -1.30 -7.66 -2.51
CA THR A 58 -2.33 -8.65 -2.84
C THR A 58 -1.75 -9.89 -3.52
N ASP A 59 -2.56 -10.93 -3.63
CA ASP A 59 -2.25 -12.16 -4.36
C ASP A 59 -2.09 -11.95 -5.87
N GLU A 60 -2.53 -10.80 -6.39
CA GLU A 60 -2.32 -10.36 -7.77
C GLU A 60 -0.96 -9.70 -8.01
N GLY A 61 -0.10 -9.61 -6.99
CA GLY A 61 1.21 -8.94 -7.10
C GLY A 61 1.10 -7.42 -7.26
N ARG A 62 0.03 -6.82 -6.71
CA ARG A 62 -0.20 -5.38 -6.72
C ARG A 62 -0.54 -4.89 -5.32
N TRP A 63 -0.15 -3.67 -5.00
CA TRP A 63 -0.56 -3.04 -3.75
C TRP A 63 -2.06 -2.70 -3.79
N THR A 64 -2.75 -2.78 -2.65
CA THR A 64 -4.06 -2.15 -2.49
C THR A 64 -3.96 -0.65 -2.75
N LEU A 65 -5.11 -0.01 -2.94
CA LEU A 65 -5.17 1.41 -3.30
C LEU A 65 -4.37 2.27 -2.31
N ALA A 66 -3.43 3.05 -2.86
CA ALA A 66 -2.65 4.00 -2.09
C ALA A 66 -3.54 5.14 -1.56
N PRO A 67 -3.34 5.59 -0.31
CA PRO A 67 -4.11 6.69 0.25
C PRO A 67 -3.74 8.01 -0.42
N SER A 68 -4.62 9.01 -0.30
CA SER A 68 -4.39 10.36 -0.81
C SER A 68 -4.33 11.37 0.33
N CYS A 69 -3.25 12.17 0.35
CA CYS A 69 -3.11 13.32 1.23
C CYS A 69 -3.73 14.57 0.57
N LYS A 70 -4.64 15.25 1.27
CA LYS A 70 -5.28 16.48 0.79
C LYS A 70 -4.93 17.64 1.70
N GLY A 71 -4.70 18.81 1.11
CA GLY A 71 -4.40 20.03 1.86
C GLY A 71 -5.58 20.43 2.74
N ILE A 72 -5.27 20.90 3.94
CA ILE A 72 -6.22 21.37 4.95
C ILE A 72 -6.66 22.80 4.63
#